data_AF-A0A963GYP2-F1
#
_entry.id   AF-A0A963GYP2-F1
#
_cell.length_a   1.000
_cell.length_b   1.000
_cell.length_c   1.000
_cell.angle_alpha   90.00
_cell.angle_beta   90.00
_cell.angle_gamma   90.00
#
_symmetry.space_group_name_H-M   'P 1'
#
loop_
_entity.id
_entity.type
_entity.pdbx_description
1 polymer ?
#
loop_
_entity_poly.entity_id
_entity_poly.type
_entity_poly.pdbx_seq_one_letter_code
_entity_poly.pdbx_strand_id
1 'polypeptide(L)'
;MSYFKSTNASLKSLHSIFEQNLQKWKKDYASIREVEIPDKDFLYRQGDRCTDFFWIKEGIVKLSYLTLQGNTLTLALITHGNIIGHLQNNAAGQAMEDSAQALGKVICYRIGHDDFRRLIASRADLSWLVFESMDSRQRQVEHKLRMILTQPVEQRVVATLLELAQLFGARCTHGYSLEIFLTQQELADLVGASRSVVSTIMNDFRNRGMLDYTRDQICINDAAFADE
;
A
#
# COMPACT_ATOMS: atom_id res chain seq x y z
N MET A 1 -7.08 -2.15 -16.53
CA MET A 1 -8.15 -2.80 -15.74
C MET A 1 -7.96 -4.31 -15.45
N SER A 2 -7.37 -5.12 -16.33
CA SER A 2 -7.19 -6.58 -16.09
C SER A 2 -6.21 -6.92 -14.95
N TYR A 3 -5.14 -6.14 -14.83
CA TYR A 3 -4.02 -6.41 -13.92
C TYR A 3 -4.38 -6.33 -12.41
N PHE A 4 -5.13 -5.30 -12.00
CA PHE A 4 -5.55 -5.11 -10.60
C PHE A 4 -6.56 -6.14 -10.08
N LYS A 5 -7.37 -6.74 -10.97
CA LYS A 5 -8.35 -7.77 -10.58
C LYS A 5 -7.67 -9.05 -10.09
N SER A 6 -6.54 -9.43 -10.68
CA SER A 6 -5.77 -10.64 -10.30
C SER A 6 -5.10 -10.48 -8.93
N THR A 7 -4.46 -9.34 -8.67
CA THR A 7 -3.83 -9.02 -7.38
C THR A 7 -4.83 -9.07 -6.23
N ASN A 8 -6.05 -8.54 -6.44
CA ASN A 8 -7.06 -8.44 -5.40
C ASN A 8 -7.66 -9.83 -5.03
N ALA A 9 -7.62 -10.81 -5.93
CA ALA A 9 -8.12 -12.17 -5.66
C ALA A 9 -7.19 -12.98 -4.73
N SER A 10 -5.88 -12.94 -4.96
CA SER A 10 -4.89 -13.61 -4.09
C SER A 10 -4.87 -12.99 -2.68
N LEU A 11 -4.96 -11.65 -2.58
CA LEU A 11 -5.02 -10.96 -1.28
C LEU A 11 -6.28 -11.29 -0.48
N LYS A 12 -7.44 -11.36 -1.14
CA LYS A 12 -8.69 -11.83 -0.51
C LYS A 12 -8.58 -13.27 -0.02
N SER A 13 -7.92 -14.13 -0.79
CA SER A 13 -7.72 -15.55 -0.44
C SER A 13 -6.77 -15.70 0.76
N LEU A 14 -5.66 -14.97 0.75
CA LEU A 14 -4.70 -14.91 1.86
C LEU A 14 -5.39 -14.38 3.13
N HIS A 15 -6.13 -13.27 3.05
CA HIS A 15 -6.91 -12.72 4.16
C HIS A 15 -7.91 -13.73 4.73
N SER A 16 -8.69 -14.38 3.87
CA SER A 16 -9.68 -15.38 4.29
C SER A 16 -9.03 -16.56 5.01
N ILE A 17 -7.91 -17.08 4.51
CA ILE A 17 -7.20 -18.20 5.14
C ILE A 17 -6.67 -17.79 6.52
N PHE A 18 -6.16 -16.57 6.66
CA PHE A 18 -5.70 -16.09 7.96
C PHE A 18 -6.81 -16.03 8.97
N GLU A 19 -7.90 -15.32 8.65
CA GLU A 19 -8.99 -15.08 9.58
C GLU A 19 -9.60 -16.41 10.05
N GLN A 20 -9.74 -17.39 9.14
CA GLN A 20 -10.22 -18.73 9.49
C GLN A 20 -9.27 -19.51 10.41
N ASN A 21 -7.96 -19.28 10.34
CA ASN A 21 -6.96 -20.05 11.08
C ASN A 21 -6.33 -19.27 12.26
N LEU A 22 -6.64 -17.99 12.40
CA LEU A 22 -5.96 -17.06 13.29
C LEU A 22 -5.99 -17.51 14.75
N GLN A 23 -7.15 -17.96 15.25
CA GLN A 23 -7.29 -18.39 16.64
C GLN A 23 -6.43 -19.62 16.96
N LYS A 24 -6.23 -20.49 15.97
CA LYS A 24 -5.31 -21.62 16.09
C LYS A 24 -3.86 -21.12 16.03
N TRP A 25 -3.53 -20.26 15.09
CA TRP A 25 -2.16 -19.77 14.92
C TRP A 25 -1.69 -18.91 16.09
N LYS A 26 -2.55 -18.11 16.71
CA LYS A 26 -2.23 -17.39 17.95
C LYS A 26 -1.86 -18.34 19.11
N LYS A 27 -2.33 -19.60 19.10
CA LYS A 27 -1.95 -20.63 20.09
C LYS A 27 -0.64 -21.32 19.70
N ASP A 28 -0.50 -21.67 18.42
CA ASP A 28 0.65 -22.44 17.91
C ASP A 28 1.93 -21.59 17.75
N TYR A 29 1.76 -20.26 17.60
CA TYR A 29 2.83 -19.29 17.34
C TYR A 29 2.70 -18.08 18.29
N ALA A 30 3.42 -18.14 19.41
CA ALA A 30 3.28 -17.20 20.53
C ALA A 30 3.66 -15.74 20.21
N SER A 31 4.42 -15.48 19.14
CA SER A 31 4.76 -14.12 18.74
C SER A 31 3.64 -13.40 17.99
N ILE A 32 2.62 -14.13 17.50
CA ILE A 32 1.49 -13.54 16.78
C ILE A 32 0.67 -12.69 17.75
N ARG A 33 0.68 -11.37 17.54
CA ARG A 33 -0.10 -10.42 18.33
C ARG A 33 -0.85 -9.47 17.42
N GLU A 34 -2.12 -9.25 17.75
CA GLU A 34 -2.84 -8.12 17.16
C GLU A 34 -2.31 -6.84 17.81
N VAL A 35 -1.95 -5.87 16.98
CA VAL A 35 -1.45 -4.57 17.41
C VAL A 35 -2.24 -3.49 16.71
N GLU A 36 -2.54 -2.44 17.45
CA GLU A 36 -3.15 -1.22 16.94
C GLU A 36 -2.07 -0.17 16.80
N ILE A 37 -1.98 0.45 15.63
CA ILE A 37 -1.05 1.53 15.33
C ILE A 37 -1.88 2.81 15.13
N PRO A 38 -1.68 3.83 15.98
CA PRO A 38 -2.34 5.13 15.83
C PRO A 38 -2.00 5.82 14.50
N ASP A 39 -2.84 6.79 14.11
CA ASP A 39 -2.55 7.65 12.95
C ASP A 39 -1.16 8.28 13.05
N LYS A 40 -0.40 8.25 11.94
CA LYS A 40 0.97 8.77 11.79
C LYS A 40 2.06 8.04 12.58
N ASP A 41 1.73 7.06 13.40
CA ASP A 41 2.71 6.19 14.06
C ASP A 41 3.33 5.19 13.07
N PHE A 42 4.45 4.60 13.48
CA PHE A 42 5.26 3.73 12.64
C PHE A 42 5.20 2.29 13.12
N LEU A 43 5.01 1.37 12.17
CA LEU A 43 5.21 -0.06 12.40
C LEU A 43 6.71 -0.35 12.54
N TYR A 44 7.51 0.31 11.71
CA TYR A 44 8.96 0.36 11.77
C TYR A 44 9.47 1.56 10.96
N ARG A 45 10.70 2.00 11.23
CA ARG A 45 11.39 3.07 10.52
C ARG A 45 12.57 2.52 9.73
N GLN A 46 12.94 3.26 8.68
CA GLN A 46 14.18 3.03 7.95
C GLN A 46 15.36 3.11 8.92
N GLY A 47 16.25 2.12 8.87
CA GLY A 47 17.34 1.97 9.81
C GLY A 47 17.03 1.10 11.04
N ASP A 48 15.77 0.78 11.31
CA ASP A 48 15.41 -0.09 12.43
C ASP A 48 15.88 -1.52 12.20
N ARG A 49 16.31 -2.17 13.29
CA ARG A 49 16.58 -3.61 13.32
C ARG A 49 15.30 -4.39 13.65
N CYS A 50 14.24 -4.12 12.91
CA CYS A 50 12.98 -4.84 13.04
C CYS A 50 13.02 -6.10 12.16
N THR A 51 12.68 -7.26 12.74
CA THR A 51 12.60 -8.55 12.04
C THR A 51 11.16 -9.06 11.95
N ASP A 52 10.20 -8.30 12.50
CA ASP A 52 8.80 -8.70 12.55
C ASP A 52 8.14 -8.51 11.17
N PHE A 53 7.22 -9.42 10.87
CA PHE A 53 6.27 -9.30 9.78
C PHE A 53 4.97 -8.71 10.30
N PHE A 54 4.31 -7.92 9.46
CA PHE A 54 3.04 -7.28 9.78
C PHE A 54 2.03 -7.63 8.71
N TRP A 55 0.95 -8.26 9.13
CA TRP A 55 -0.22 -8.49 8.29
C TRP A 55 -1.25 -7.41 8.54
N ILE A 56 -1.55 -6.60 7.53
CA ILE A 56 -2.56 -5.55 7.65
C ILE A 56 -3.97 -6.16 7.68
N LYS A 57 -4.65 -6.04 8.82
CA LYS A 57 -6.04 -6.46 8.99
C LYS A 57 -6.97 -5.35 8.50
N GLU A 58 -6.73 -4.13 8.98
CA GLU A 58 -7.52 -2.94 8.68
C GLU A 58 -6.62 -1.70 8.61
N GLY A 59 -7.05 -0.70 7.83
CA GLY A 59 -6.33 0.57 7.65
C GLY A 59 -5.34 0.56 6.48
N ILE A 60 -4.55 1.64 6.42
CA ILE A 60 -3.62 1.91 5.31
C ILE A 60 -2.24 2.19 5.89
N VAL A 61 -1.22 1.53 5.34
CA VAL A 61 0.18 1.75 5.69
C VAL A 61 0.91 2.34 4.50
N LYS A 62 1.54 3.49 4.70
CA LYS A 62 2.44 4.13 3.74
C LYS A 62 3.85 3.56 3.91
N LEU A 63 4.37 2.94 2.84
CA LEU A 63 5.80 2.65 2.73
C LEU A 63 6.51 3.87 2.16
N SER A 64 7.60 4.27 2.79
CA SER A 64 8.35 5.46 2.39
C SER A 64 9.85 5.33 2.59
N TYR A 65 10.62 6.01 1.76
CA TYR A 65 12.07 6.07 1.82
C TYR A 65 12.53 7.49 2.14
N LEU A 66 13.40 7.65 3.13
CA LEU A 66 14.05 8.92 3.43
C LEU A 66 15.34 9.03 2.60
N THR A 67 15.37 10.01 1.69
CA THR A 67 16.56 10.28 0.87
C THR A 67 17.65 10.97 1.68
N LEU A 68 18.89 10.92 1.18
CA LEU A 68 20.04 11.61 1.80
C LEU A 68 19.85 13.13 1.91
N GLN A 69 19.02 13.71 1.06
CA GLN A 69 18.67 15.13 1.06
C GLN A 69 17.57 15.48 2.09
N GLY A 70 17.07 14.50 2.85
CA GLY A 70 16.03 14.70 3.85
C GLY A 70 14.60 14.68 3.32
N ASN A 71 14.40 14.35 2.04
CA ASN A 71 13.07 14.23 1.45
C ASN A 71 12.51 12.83 1.71
N THR A 72 11.21 12.74 2.01
CA THR A 72 10.51 11.45 2.09
C THR A 72 9.86 11.15 0.76
N LEU A 73 10.15 9.99 0.18
CA LEU A 73 9.53 9.47 -1.03
C LEU A 73 8.51 8.39 -0.64
N THR A 74 7.25 8.60 -0.99
CA THR A 74 6.23 7.54 -0.87
C THR A 74 6.45 6.45 -1.93
N LEU A 75 6.71 5.22 -1.45
CA LEU A 75 6.97 4.06 -2.30
C LEU A 75 5.66 3.37 -2.71
N ALA A 76 4.79 3.09 -1.74
CA ALA A 76 3.54 2.36 -1.92
C ALA A 76 2.55 2.63 -0.77
N LEU A 77 1.28 2.35 -1.04
CA LEU A 77 0.23 2.26 -0.03
C LEU A 77 -0.17 0.80 0.11
N ILE A 78 -0.16 0.30 1.33
CA ILE A 78 -0.42 -1.09 1.69
C ILE A 78 -1.74 -1.14 2.45
N THR A 79 -2.62 -2.06 2.06
CA THR A 79 -3.96 -2.18 2.65
C THR A 79 -4.19 -3.58 3.20
N HIS A 80 -5.42 -3.81 3.68
CA HIS A 80 -5.88 -5.08 4.22
C HIS A 80 -5.50 -6.28 3.34
N GLY A 81 -5.10 -7.38 3.99
CA GLY A 81 -4.69 -8.60 3.30
C GLY A 81 -3.24 -8.60 2.81
N ASN A 82 -2.52 -7.47 2.82
CA ASN A 82 -1.10 -7.47 2.53
C ASN A 82 -0.25 -7.80 3.76
N ILE A 83 0.90 -8.43 3.49
CA ILE A 83 1.96 -8.65 4.48
C ILE A 83 3.16 -7.77 4.11
N ILE A 84 3.74 -7.12 5.12
CA ILE A 84 4.99 -6.35 5.02
C ILE A 84 5.99 -6.83 6.08
N GLY A 85 7.23 -6.41 5.92
CA GLY A 85 8.38 -6.93 6.67
C GLY A 85 9.44 -7.44 5.70
N HIS A 86 10.62 -7.76 6.22
CA HIS A 86 11.76 -8.17 5.42
C HIS A 86 12.21 -9.58 5.81
N LEU A 87 12.46 -10.42 4.81
CA LEU A 87 13.16 -11.70 5.01
C LEU A 87 14.63 -11.37 5.27
N GLN A 88 14.99 -11.12 6.52
CA GLN A 88 16.39 -10.86 6.85
C GLN A 88 17.23 -12.13 6.66
N ASN A 89 18.36 -11.99 5.96
CA ASN A 89 19.40 -12.98 6.06
C ASN A 89 20.11 -12.77 7.41
N ASN A 90 19.94 -13.72 8.34
CA ASN A 90 20.52 -13.70 9.70
C ASN A 90 22.05 -13.47 9.73
N ALA A 91 22.74 -13.60 8.59
CA ALA A 91 24.19 -13.39 8.50
C ALA A 91 24.65 -11.92 8.62
N ALA A 92 23.77 -10.92 8.45
CA ALA A 92 24.21 -9.50 8.36
C ALA A 92 23.43 -8.47 9.20
N GLY A 93 22.36 -8.85 9.90
CA GLY A 93 21.59 -7.92 10.75
C GLY A 93 21.17 -6.65 9.97
N GLN A 94 20.62 -6.84 8.77
CA GLN A 94 20.25 -5.74 7.89
C GLN A 94 19.13 -4.92 8.50
N ALA A 95 19.31 -3.60 8.48
CA ALA A 95 18.29 -2.66 8.89
C ALA A 95 17.17 -2.57 7.84
N MET A 96 15.98 -2.15 8.26
CA MET A 96 14.89 -1.84 7.34
C MET A 96 15.32 -0.75 6.34
N GLU A 97 15.09 -1.01 5.05
CA GLU A 97 15.45 -0.08 3.97
C GLU A 97 14.39 1.02 3.77
N ASP A 98 13.16 0.78 4.24
CA ASP A 98 12.05 1.73 4.19
C ASP A 98 11.42 1.93 5.58
N SER A 99 10.48 2.87 5.67
CA SER A 99 9.63 3.11 6.83
C SER A 99 8.19 2.74 6.51
N ALA A 100 7.51 2.08 7.44
CA ALA A 100 6.09 1.78 7.36
C ALA A 100 5.31 2.64 8.35
N GLN A 101 4.56 3.61 7.85
CA GLN A 101 3.78 4.58 8.63
C GLN A 101 2.28 4.35 8.45
N ALA A 102 1.50 4.40 9.53
CA ALA A 102 0.05 4.36 9.46
C ALA A 102 -0.53 5.67 8.88
N LEU A 103 -1.46 5.54 7.92
CA LEU A 103 -2.32 6.62 7.44
C LEU A 103 -3.72 6.39 7.98
N GLY A 104 -4.09 7.12 9.04
CA GLY A 104 -5.22 6.75 9.89
C GLY A 104 -4.88 5.58 10.83
N LYS A 105 -5.88 5.13 11.58
CA LYS A 105 -5.74 3.96 12.46
C LYS A 105 -5.50 2.69 11.64
N VAL A 106 -4.50 1.90 12.04
CA VAL A 106 -4.18 0.60 11.44
C VAL A 106 -4.30 -0.49 12.50
N ILE A 107 -4.94 -1.60 12.13
CA ILE A 107 -4.92 -2.84 12.91
C ILE A 107 -4.15 -3.88 12.10
N CYS A 108 -3.16 -4.51 12.71
CA CYS A 108 -2.37 -5.53 12.05
C CYS A 108 -1.98 -6.67 13.01
N TYR A 109 -1.60 -7.81 12.44
CA TYR A 109 -0.99 -8.89 13.19
C TYR A 109 0.51 -8.82 13.03
N ARG A 110 1.22 -8.55 14.13
CA ARG A 110 2.67 -8.62 14.21
C ARG A 110 3.09 -10.07 14.46
N ILE A 111 4.04 -10.56 13.68
CA ILE A 111 4.52 -11.94 13.72
C ILE A 111 6.06 -11.90 13.75
N GLY A 112 6.66 -12.53 14.76
CA GLY A 112 8.12 -12.62 14.85
C GLY A 112 8.69 -13.46 13.71
N HIS A 113 9.90 -13.12 13.26
CA HIS A 113 10.57 -13.78 12.13
C HIS A 113 10.54 -15.32 12.18
N ASP A 114 10.91 -15.91 13.33
CA ASP A 114 11.02 -17.36 13.44
C ASP A 114 9.65 -18.05 13.42
N ASP A 115 8.64 -17.44 14.02
CA ASP A 115 7.27 -17.93 13.96
C ASP A 115 6.68 -17.80 12.56
N PHE A 116 6.95 -16.69 11.87
CA PHE A 116 6.55 -16.50 10.48
C PHE A 116 7.17 -17.56 9.58
N ARG A 117 8.47 -17.82 9.75
CA ARG A 117 9.20 -18.87 9.03
C ARG A 117 8.60 -20.25 9.30
N ARG A 118 8.32 -20.60 10.55
CA ARG A 118 7.69 -21.88 10.90
C ARG A 118 6.26 -21.99 10.37
N LEU A 119 5.50 -20.90 10.41
CA LEU A 119 4.13 -20.83 9.92
C LEU A 119 4.08 -21.10 8.41
N ILE A 120 4.88 -20.37 7.64
CA ILE A 120 4.97 -20.56 6.18
C ILE A 120 5.47 -21.97 5.85
N ALA A 121 6.56 -22.43 6.49
CA ALA A 121 7.11 -23.76 6.22
C ALA A 121 6.13 -24.92 6.52
N SER A 122 5.20 -24.72 7.46
CA SER A 122 4.20 -25.73 7.82
C SER A 122 3.05 -25.85 6.81
N ARG A 123 2.90 -24.88 5.90
CA ARG A 123 1.71 -24.73 5.05
C ARG A 123 2.07 -24.24 3.64
N ALA A 124 2.08 -25.17 2.69
CA ALA A 124 2.39 -24.89 1.29
C ALA A 124 1.37 -23.92 0.65
N ASP A 125 0.09 -24.03 1.02
CA ASP A 125 -0.99 -23.13 0.59
C ASP A 125 -0.72 -21.68 1.01
N LEU A 126 -0.34 -21.47 2.28
CA LEU A 126 0.03 -20.15 2.78
C LEU A 126 1.32 -19.63 2.12
N SER A 127 2.32 -20.49 1.96
CA SER A 127 3.58 -20.15 1.27
C SER A 127 3.33 -19.60 -0.13
N TRP A 128 2.47 -20.27 -0.89
CA TRP A 128 2.14 -19.88 -2.25
C TRP A 128 1.44 -18.53 -2.29
N LEU A 129 0.50 -18.28 -1.37
CA LEU A 129 -0.20 -16.99 -1.30
C LEU A 129 0.72 -15.82 -0.90
N VAL A 130 1.67 -16.06 0.01
CA VAL A 130 2.70 -15.07 0.34
C VAL A 130 3.56 -14.78 -0.89
N PHE A 131 3.95 -15.81 -1.64
CA PHE A 131 4.70 -15.66 -2.89
C PHE A 131 3.90 -14.87 -3.94
N GLU A 132 2.63 -15.18 -4.16
CA GLU A 132 1.75 -14.41 -5.06
C GLU A 132 1.62 -12.95 -4.64
N SER A 133 1.55 -12.66 -3.33
CA SER A 133 1.54 -11.28 -2.82
C SER A 133 2.87 -10.56 -3.11
N MET A 134 4.01 -11.24 -2.99
CA MET A 134 5.33 -10.67 -3.30
C MET A 134 5.49 -10.42 -4.81
N ASP A 135 5.13 -11.40 -5.65
CA ASP A 135 5.16 -11.29 -7.10
C ASP A 135 4.26 -10.15 -7.60
N SER A 136 3.05 -10.04 -7.04
CA SER A 136 2.16 -8.93 -7.36
C SER A 136 2.79 -7.57 -7.04
N ARG A 137 3.46 -7.43 -5.90
CA ARG A 137 4.15 -6.19 -5.52
C ARG A 137 5.33 -5.89 -6.44
N GLN A 138 6.11 -6.91 -6.81
CA GLN A 138 7.20 -6.76 -7.76
C GLN A 138 6.69 -6.26 -9.12
N ARG A 139 5.68 -6.93 -9.67
CA ARG A 139 5.10 -6.55 -10.95
C ARG A 139 4.42 -5.14 -10.90
N GLN A 140 3.88 -4.72 -9.75
CA GLN A 140 3.41 -3.33 -9.54
C GLN A 140 4.56 -2.31 -9.64
N VAL A 141 5.71 -2.60 -9.03
CA VAL A 141 6.91 -1.75 -9.12
C VAL A 141 7.38 -1.65 -10.58
N GLU A 142 7.44 -2.77 -11.30
CA GLU A 142 7.80 -2.80 -12.72
C GLU A 142 6.80 -2.03 -13.59
N HIS A 143 5.49 -2.14 -13.29
CA HIS A 143 4.45 -1.36 -13.96
C HIS A 143 4.64 0.14 -13.72
N LYS A 144 4.85 0.56 -12.46
CA LYS A 144 5.12 1.97 -12.11
C LYS A 144 6.36 2.49 -12.83
N LEU A 145 7.44 1.72 -12.87
CA LEU A 145 8.66 2.09 -13.60
C LEU A 145 8.37 2.28 -15.10
N ARG A 146 7.63 1.36 -15.72
CA ARG A 146 7.23 1.47 -17.13
C ARG A 146 6.39 2.73 -17.37
N MET A 147 5.44 3.03 -16.49
CA MET A 147 4.62 4.24 -16.59
C MET A 147 5.50 5.50 -16.54
N ILE A 148 6.43 5.58 -15.58
CA ILE A 148 7.35 6.72 -15.44
C ILE A 148 8.19 6.93 -16.71
N LEU A 149 8.64 5.85 -17.34
CA LEU A 149 9.52 5.89 -18.51
C LEU A 149 8.78 6.13 -19.85
N THR A 150 7.49 5.83 -19.93
CA THR A 150 6.76 5.80 -21.22
C THR A 150 5.57 6.74 -21.32
N GLN A 151 4.99 7.17 -20.19
CA GLN A 151 3.76 7.95 -20.18
C GLN A 151 4.01 9.40 -19.71
N PRO A 152 3.33 10.40 -20.32
CA PRO A 152 3.26 11.75 -19.79
C PRO A 152 2.76 11.80 -18.35
N VAL A 153 3.16 12.82 -17.60
CA VAL A 153 2.80 12.95 -16.17
C VAL A 153 1.29 12.97 -15.95
N GLU A 154 0.54 13.67 -16.81
CA GLU A 154 -0.92 13.76 -16.74
C GLU A 154 -1.58 12.38 -16.74
N GLN A 155 -1.23 11.52 -17.70
CA GLN A 155 -1.75 10.15 -17.79
C GLN A 155 -1.36 9.28 -16.58
N ARG A 156 -0.17 9.52 -16.00
CA ARG A 156 0.22 8.86 -14.75
C ARG A 156 -0.65 9.32 -13.58
N VAL A 157 -0.98 10.62 -13.48
CA VAL A 157 -1.91 11.14 -12.46
C VAL A 157 -3.28 10.48 -12.61
N VAL A 158 -3.81 10.41 -13.84
CA VAL A 158 -5.09 9.71 -14.12
C VAL A 158 -5.05 8.26 -13.64
N ALA A 159 -4.03 7.50 -14.06
CA ALA A 159 -3.88 6.10 -13.68
C ALA A 159 -3.80 5.91 -12.16
N THR A 160 -3.03 6.76 -11.45
CA THR A 160 -2.92 6.73 -9.99
C THR A 160 -4.26 7.08 -9.31
N LEU A 161 -4.98 8.09 -9.78
CA LEU A 161 -6.29 8.45 -9.22
C LEU A 161 -7.31 7.32 -9.39
N LEU A 162 -7.32 6.65 -10.55
CA LEU A 162 -8.19 5.50 -10.80
C LEU A 162 -7.83 4.28 -9.94
N GLU A 163 -6.53 4.04 -9.71
CA GLU A 163 -6.07 3.02 -8.78
C GLU A 163 -6.53 3.33 -7.35
N LEU A 164 -6.36 4.57 -6.89
CA LEU A 164 -6.82 5.00 -5.59
C LEU A 164 -8.35 4.89 -5.46
N ALA A 165 -9.11 5.20 -6.52
CA ALA A 165 -10.56 5.03 -6.53
C ALA A 165 -10.98 3.55 -6.40
N GLN A 166 -10.23 2.64 -7.00
CA GLN A 166 -10.50 1.20 -6.89
C GLN A 166 -10.19 0.65 -5.50
N LEU A 167 -9.14 1.17 -4.86
CA LEU A 167 -8.68 0.68 -3.56
C LEU A 167 -9.39 1.34 -2.38
N PHE A 168 -9.67 2.64 -2.50
CA PHE A 168 -10.11 3.50 -1.40
C PHE A 168 -11.35 4.34 -1.77
N GLY A 169 -11.95 4.12 -2.95
CA GLY A 169 -13.12 4.88 -3.39
C GLY A 169 -14.42 4.36 -2.80
N ALA A 170 -15.14 5.21 -2.08
CA ALA A 170 -16.54 5.02 -1.75
C ALA A 170 -17.42 5.68 -2.82
N ARG A 171 -18.53 5.01 -3.20
CA ARG A 171 -19.46 5.59 -4.17
C ARG A 171 -20.18 6.78 -3.57
N CYS A 172 -20.22 7.89 -4.29
CA CYS A 172 -20.95 9.09 -3.93
C CYS A 172 -21.80 9.58 -5.10
N THR A 173 -22.61 10.62 -4.89
CA THR A 173 -23.54 11.14 -5.91
C THR A 173 -22.85 11.63 -7.19
N HIS A 174 -21.57 11.97 -7.14
CA HIS A 174 -20.80 12.52 -8.26
C HIS A 174 -19.75 11.56 -8.81
N GLY A 175 -19.67 10.32 -8.30
CA GLY A 175 -18.66 9.34 -8.70
C GLY A 175 -18.04 8.63 -7.50
N TYR A 176 -16.74 8.80 -7.27
CA TYR A 176 -16.01 8.18 -6.17
C TYR A 176 -15.44 9.24 -5.23
N SER A 177 -15.67 9.09 -3.94
CA SER A 177 -14.93 9.83 -2.91
C SER A 177 -13.80 8.94 -2.39
N LEU A 178 -12.56 9.45 -2.41
CA LEU A 178 -11.44 8.72 -1.84
C LEU A 178 -11.47 8.82 -0.31
N GLU A 179 -11.60 7.67 0.36
CA GLU A 179 -11.52 7.53 1.82
C GLU A 179 -10.07 7.45 2.31
N ILE A 180 -9.17 8.19 1.65
CA ILE A 180 -7.77 8.33 2.02
C ILE A 180 -7.36 9.79 1.92
N PHE A 181 -6.71 10.28 2.97
CA PHE A 181 -6.12 11.61 3.02
C PHE A 181 -4.71 11.55 2.41
N LEU A 182 -4.54 12.10 1.21
CA LEU A 182 -3.24 12.24 0.57
C LEU A 182 -2.91 13.70 0.33
N THR A 183 -1.73 14.12 0.79
CA THR A 183 -1.19 15.42 0.41
C THR A 183 -0.80 15.42 -1.07
N GLN A 184 -0.75 16.61 -1.68
CA GLN A 184 -0.25 16.77 -3.05
C GLN A 184 1.20 16.30 -3.22
N GLN A 185 2.01 16.31 -2.14
CA GLN A 185 3.35 15.73 -2.18
C GLN A 185 3.29 14.20 -2.27
N GLU A 186 2.46 13.55 -1.45
CA GLU A 186 2.31 12.09 -1.48
C GLU A 186 1.73 11.61 -2.81
N LEU A 187 0.77 12.35 -3.38
CA LEU A 187 0.27 12.05 -4.73
C LEU A 187 1.39 12.19 -5.77
N ALA A 188 2.23 13.22 -5.67
CA ALA A 188 3.36 13.41 -6.58
C ALA A 188 4.41 12.30 -6.49
N ASP A 189 4.71 11.83 -5.29
CA ASP A 189 5.59 10.68 -5.06
C ASP A 189 5.01 9.38 -5.65
N LEU A 190 3.70 9.16 -5.47
CA LEU A 190 3.00 8.01 -6.04
C LEU A 190 3.03 8.02 -7.57
N VAL A 191 2.86 9.19 -8.18
CA VAL A 191 2.90 9.41 -9.64
C VAL A 191 4.34 9.39 -10.20
N GLY A 192 5.34 9.65 -9.35
CA GLY A 192 6.73 9.85 -9.78
C GLY A 192 6.92 11.16 -10.54
N ALA A 193 6.43 12.26 -9.98
CA ALA A 193 6.56 13.61 -10.54
C ALA A 193 6.82 14.65 -9.43
N SER A 194 7.09 15.91 -9.81
CA SER A 194 7.21 16.98 -8.82
C SER A 194 5.83 17.42 -8.32
N ARG A 195 5.77 17.87 -7.06
CA ARG A 195 4.56 18.43 -6.45
C ARG A 195 3.97 19.58 -7.25
N SER A 196 4.81 20.45 -7.83
CA SER A 196 4.32 21.57 -8.64
C SER A 196 3.60 21.10 -9.90
N VAL A 197 4.16 20.11 -10.60
CA VAL A 197 3.54 19.56 -11.82
C VAL A 197 2.21 18.88 -11.49
N VAL A 198 2.18 18.04 -10.45
CA VAL A 198 0.93 17.39 -10.01
C VAL A 198 -0.10 18.41 -9.57
N SER A 199 0.28 19.45 -8.83
CA SER A 199 -0.63 20.52 -8.43
C SER A 199 -1.23 21.25 -9.64
N THR A 200 -0.46 21.49 -10.70
CA THR A 200 -0.98 22.10 -11.93
C THR A 200 -1.99 21.19 -12.62
N ILE A 201 -1.68 19.90 -12.75
CA ILE A 201 -2.58 18.91 -13.37
C ILE A 201 -3.87 18.75 -12.56
N MET A 202 -3.79 18.65 -11.23
CA MET A 202 -4.96 18.54 -10.36
C MET A 202 -5.87 19.77 -10.47
N ASN A 203 -5.31 20.98 -10.57
CA ASN A 203 -6.09 22.20 -10.80
C ASN A 203 -6.74 22.21 -12.18
N ASP A 204 -6.04 21.75 -13.22
CA ASP A 204 -6.60 21.62 -14.57
C ASP A 204 -7.78 20.64 -14.59
N PHE A 205 -7.62 19.45 -14.01
CA PHE A 205 -8.68 18.46 -13.87
C PHE A 205 -9.89 19.00 -13.10
N ARG A 206 -9.66 19.81 -12.06
CA ARG A 206 -10.74 20.50 -11.34
C ARG A 206 -11.47 21.50 -12.23
N ASN A 207 -10.74 22.34 -12.96
CA ASN A 207 -11.33 23.34 -13.87
C ASN A 207 -12.13 22.66 -15.00
N ARG A 208 -11.72 21.47 -15.42
CA ARG A 208 -12.42 20.62 -16.40
C ARG A 208 -13.60 19.83 -15.80
N GLY A 209 -13.83 19.92 -14.49
CA GLY A 209 -14.91 19.20 -13.79
C GLY A 209 -14.69 17.68 -13.67
N MET A 210 -13.45 17.21 -13.86
CA MET A 210 -13.10 15.79 -13.79
C MET A 210 -12.96 15.30 -12.35
N LEU A 211 -12.55 16.19 -11.45
CA LEU A 211 -12.45 15.91 -10.03
C LEU A 211 -12.70 17.18 -9.23
N ASP A 212 -12.95 17.04 -7.94
CA ASP A 212 -12.83 18.13 -6.98
C ASP A 212 -12.01 17.65 -5.78
N TYR A 213 -11.39 18.57 -5.05
CA TYR A 213 -10.65 18.22 -3.85
C TYR A 213 -10.61 19.33 -2.81
N THR A 214 -10.55 18.93 -1.56
CA THR A 214 -10.21 19.80 -0.44
C THR A 214 -8.81 19.45 0.07
N ARG A 215 -8.44 19.97 1.23
CA ARG A 215 -7.23 19.50 1.93
C ARG A 215 -7.34 18.02 2.31
N ASP A 216 -8.57 17.57 2.54
CA ASP A 216 -8.84 16.32 3.22
C ASP A 216 -9.57 15.30 2.30
N GLN A 217 -10.07 15.70 1.15
CA GLN A 217 -10.86 14.78 0.33
C GLN A 217 -10.59 14.99 -1.14
N ILE A 218 -10.56 13.91 -1.91
CA ILE A 218 -10.54 13.93 -3.37
C ILE A 218 -11.80 13.21 -3.84
N CYS A 219 -12.57 13.86 -4.71
CA CYS A 219 -13.77 13.32 -5.33
C CYS A 219 -13.55 13.24 -6.83
N ILE A 220 -13.65 12.04 -7.39
CA ILE A 220 -13.40 11.73 -8.79
C ILE A 220 -14.75 11.58 -9.50
N ASN A 221 -14.93 12.31 -10.59
CA ASN A 221 -16.10 12.20 -11.46
C ASN A 221 -15.93 11.00 -12.39
N ASP A 222 -16.72 9.95 -12.20
CA ASP A 222 -16.55 8.69 -12.94
C ASP A 222 -16.86 8.83 -14.45
N ALA A 223 -17.77 9.74 -14.82
CA ALA A 223 -18.09 10.03 -16.21
C ALA A 223 -16.91 10.68 -16.96
N ALA A 224 -16.05 11.42 -16.24
CA ALA A 224 -14.95 12.15 -16.84
C ALA A 224 -13.70 11.29 -17.12
N PHE A 225 -13.58 10.14 -16.45
CA PHE A 225 -12.45 9.21 -16.59
C PHE A 225 -12.81 7.93 -17.34
N ALA A 226 -14.03 7.83 -17.88
CA ALA A 226 -14.48 6.66 -18.64
C ALA A 226 -13.90 6.60 -20.07
N ASP A 227 -13.41 7.73 -20.59
CA ASP A 227 -12.98 7.91 -21.98
C ASP A 227 -11.44 8.03 -22.17
N GLU A 228 -10.63 7.86 -21.10
CA GLU A 228 -9.15 7.85 -21.15
C GLU A 228 -8.55 6.47 -20.78
#